data_AF-F3GG15-F1
#
_entry.id   AF-F3GG15-F1
#
_cell.length_a   1.000
_cell.length_b   1.000
_cell.length_c   1.000
_cell.angle_alpha   90.00
_cell.angle_beta   90.00
_cell.angle_gamma   90.00
#
_symmetry.space_group_name_H-M   'P 1'
#
loop_
_entity.id
_entity.type
_entity.pdbx_description
1 polymer ?
#
loop_
_entity_poly.entity_id
_entity_poly.type
_entity_poly.pdbx_seq_one_letter_code
_entity_poly.pdbx_strand_id
1 'polypeptide(L)'
;RRRGEMLEFPNQLGGIAYRLSVFVELAFSGNRYQRASQFRGFYLTRAPQFLQNDQPSDRESDTGSPNRYLGKARFIHDLLRHVIFPEADLAIFDKTARRKIQWRQRGMCCAALLFLSVFGVLWATGFSANHDRLERLRVLGEQWAHQRSSLGAEDDLLTVLDSLNTLYLAARVFPEGDEVGLYERSGLYQGKPANDVLRRTYHAELQRQLLPRVAHMIEARIMASLGDREQLLDSLRAYLMLVKDEHREPSALKAWVATDWSVRYVGHAQAQNQLTQHFERLLTQSFAYPVNDALVAQAREVLRNESFASVVYRVLRERASTLPDYSLAHHVGPQAGLLAGTDYRIPGLYTRHGYEQYFVTRGTGLVTELMHDNWVLGEGAQFDAQQLRVLMVELEKLYFRDYADYWAEAIGRVSLQPFEGPGAAAVQMAGLTAAHSPLLQLLIEVRDNTLFPVLADSLDAMKAEANKAGSRPSPVTQVAAIGDKVEQTVTVSLPGTAKKSLQRRFDPLHRLLDGDNGPTPEMIAALNAINELQMQMAALGRSGQPDLAAYEMAKERMSGQRDALSNLRNAATG
;
A
#
# COMPACT_ATOMS: atom_id res chain seq x y z
N ARG A 1 -50.43 -17.40 122.92
CA ARG A 1 -50.60 -18.03 121.59
C ARG A 1 -49.31 -18.04 120.76
N ARG A 2 -48.73 -16.90 120.35
CA ARG A 2 -47.53 -16.85 119.48
C ARG A 2 -46.27 -17.64 119.93
N ARG A 3 -46.02 -17.83 121.23
CA ARG A 3 -44.88 -18.64 121.72
C ARG A 3 -45.10 -20.16 121.60
N GLY A 4 -46.35 -20.63 121.68
CA GLY A 4 -46.66 -22.06 121.54
C GLY A 4 -46.49 -22.54 120.11
N GLU A 5 -46.96 -21.76 119.13
CA GLU A 5 -46.79 -22.05 117.70
C GLU A 5 -45.32 -22.02 117.26
N MET A 6 -44.49 -21.18 117.90
CA MET A 6 -43.04 -21.17 117.64
C MET A 6 -42.33 -22.43 118.16
N LEU A 7 -42.81 -23.03 119.25
CA LEU A 7 -42.24 -24.26 119.81
C LEU A 7 -42.68 -25.52 119.04
N GLU A 8 -43.80 -25.45 118.31
CA GLU A 8 -44.30 -26.55 117.49
C GLU A 8 -43.66 -26.60 116.08
N PHE A 9 -43.12 -25.48 115.61
CA PHE A 9 -42.49 -25.37 114.29
C PHE A 9 -41.37 -26.40 114.03
N PRO A 10 -40.45 -26.70 114.97
CA PRO A 10 -39.44 -27.75 114.76
C PRO A 10 -40.05 -29.14 114.54
N ASN A 11 -41.15 -29.47 115.23
CA ASN A 11 -41.84 -30.76 115.04
C ASN A 11 -42.53 -30.82 113.68
N GLN A 12 -43.17 -29.74 113.24
CA GLN A 12 -43.78 -29.65 111.91
C GLN A 12 -42.73 -29.72 110.79
N LEU A 13 -41.56 -29.08 110.98
CA LEU A 13 -40.43 -29.15 110.06
C LEU A 13 -39.83 -30.56 110.00
N GLY A 14 -39.74 -31.25 111.15
CA GLY A 14 -39.26 -32.64 111.24
C GLY A 14 -40.12 -33.62 110.44
N GLY A 15 -41.44 -33.39 110.37
CA GLY A 15 -42.34 -34.20 109.54
C GLY A 15 -42.10 -34.05 108.03
N ILE A 16 -41.64 -32.88 107.58
CA ILE A 16 -41.30 -32.63 106.17
C ILE A 16 -39.95 -33.26 105.81
N ALA A 17 -38.99 -33.24 106.74
CA ALA A 17 -37.63 -33.72 106.50
C ALA A 17 -37.58 -35.16 105.98
N TYR A 18 -38.38 -36.07 106.54
CA TYR A 18 -38.44 -37.48 106.11
C TYR A 18 -38.99 -37.64 104.68
N ARG A 19 -40.04 -36.89 104.32
CA ARG A 19 -40.59 -36.97 102.95
C ARG A 19 -39.64 -36.39 101.93
N LEU A 20 -38.93 -35.33 102.30
CA LEU A 20 -37.97 -34.65 101.45
C LEU A 20 -36.72 -35.51 101.23
N SER A 21 -36.25 -36.25 102.23
CA SER A 21 -35.11 -37.17 102.08
C SER A 21 -35.41 -38.29 101.09
N VAL A 22 -36.60 -38.91 101.18
CA VAL A 22 -37.03 -39.96 100.23
C VAL A 22 -37.14 -39.41 98.80
N PHE A 23 -37.71 -38.21 98.64
CA PHE A 23 -37.78 -37.57 97.33
C PHE A 23 -36.40 -37.31 96.74
N VAL A 24 -35.46 -36.79 97.54
CA VAL A 24 -34.10 -36.51 97.09
C VAL A 24 -33.38 -37.80 96.68
N GLU A 25 -33.54 -38.86 97.47
CA GLU A 25 -32.95 -40.16 97.15
C GLU A 25 -33.52 -40.72 95.85
N LEU A 26 -34.83 -40.69 95.64
CA LEU A 26 -35.47 -41.17 94.40
C LEU A 26 -35.13 -40.32 93.16
N ALA A 27 -35.07 -38.99 93.30
CA ALA A 27 -34.89 -38.09 92.17
C ALA A 27 -33.43 -37.90 91.74
N PHE A 28 -32.48 -38.03 92.68
CA PHE A 28 -31.07 -37.70 92.42
C PHE A 28 -30.10 -38.89 92.57
N SER A 29 -30.55 -40.05 93.07
CA SER A 29 -29.73 -41.26 93.01
C SER A 29 -29.60 -41.73 91.55
N GLY A 30 -28.36 -41.89 91.08
CA GLY A 30 -28.10 -42.36 89.72
C GLY A 30 -28.45 -43.84 89.57
N ASN A 31 -29.12 -44.20 88.47
CA ASN A 31 -29.29 -45.59 88.04
C ASN A 31 -28.20 -45.95 87.01
N ARG A 32 -27.98 -47.24 86.73
CA ARG A 32 -27.01 -47.76 85.75
C ARG A 32 -27.04 -47.08 84.36
N TYR A 33 -28.17 -46.46 83.99
CA TYR A 33 -28.38 -45.80 82.70
C TYR A 33 -28.43 -44.27 82.75
N GLN A 34 -28.44 -43.65 83.94
CA GLN A 34 -28.47 -42.19 84.10
C GLN A 34 -27.46 -41.77 85.16
N ARG A 35 -26.53 -40.88 84.78
CA ARG A 35 -25.55 -40.32 85.72
C ARG A 35 -26.28 -39.63 86.87
N ALA A 36 -25.85 -39.92 88.10
CA ALA A 36 -26.35 -39.24 89.30
C ALA A 36 -26.25 -37.72 89.12
N SER A 37 -27.40 -37.03 89.23
CA SER A 37 -27.41 -35.57 89.22
C SER A 37 -26.91 -35.09 90.58
N GLN A 38 -25.94 -34.17 90.59
CA GLN A 38 -25.36 -33.67 91.83
C GLN A 38 -26.40 -32.82 92.59
N PHE A 39 -27.03 -33.42 93.60
CA PHE A 39 -27.90 -32.71 94.52
C PHE A 39 -27.05 -31.86 95.47
N ARG A 40 -27.07 -30.53 95.32
CA ARG A 40 -26.27 -29.61 96.12
C ARG A 40 -26.91 -29.28 97.48
N GLY A 41 -28.24 -29.34 97.56
CA GLY A 41 -28.99 -29.09 98.78
C GLY A 41 -30.44 -28.71 98.48
N PHE A 42 -31.27 -28.70 99.53
CA PHE A 42 -32.61 -28.11 99.47
C PHE A 42 -32.61 -26.81 100.28
N TYR A 43 -33.31 -25.81 99.76
CA TYR A 43 -33.37 -24.50 100.38
C TYR A 43 -34.82 -24.12 100.64
N LEU A 44 -35.16 -23.86 101.89
CA LEU A 44 -36.50 -23.43 102.28
C LEU A 44 -36.56 -21.92 102.19
N THR A 45 -37.36 -21.43 101.25
CA THR A 45 -37.60 -20.00 101.09
C THR A 45 -39.06 -19.67 101.38
N ARG A 46 -39.30 -18.50 101.97
CA ARG A 46 -40.65 -17.96 102.11
C ARG A 46 -40.80 -16.78 101.19
N ALA A 47 -41.58 -16.95 100.13
CA ALA A 47 -42.06 -15.85 99.32
C ALA A 47 -43.23 -15.14 100.02
N PRO A 48 -43.36 -13.82 99.90
CA PRO A 48 -44.57 -13.13 100.31
C PRO A 48 -45.75 -13.66 99.47
N GLN A 49 -46.87 -13.95 100.13
CA GLN A 49 -48.07 -14.38 99.41
C GLN A 49 -48.67 -13.19 98.69
N PHE A 50 -48.91 -13.35 97.39
CA PHE A 50 -49.62 -12.38 96.59
C PHE A 50 -51.12 -12.52 96.89
N LEU A 51 -51.74 -11.50 97.49
CA LEU A 51 -53.18 -11.41 97.54
C LEU A 51 -53.65 -10.76 96.24
N GLN A 52 -54.08 -11.60 95.29
CA GLN A 52 -54.79 -11.15 94.10
C GLN A 52 -56.17 -10.63 94.57
N ASN A 53 -56.44 -9.34 94.42
CA ASN A 53 -57.79 -8.83 94.56
C ASN A 53 -58.60 -9.28 93.34
N ASP A 54 -59.45 -10.31 93.48
CA ASP A 54 -60.41 -10.73 92.45
C ASP A 54 -61.64 -9.80 92.40
N GLN A 55 -61.42 -8.53 92.04
CA GLN A 55 -62.48 -7.68 91.51
C GLN A 55 -62.03 -7.01 90.21
N PRO A 56 -62.76 -7.17 89.09
CA PRO A 56 -62.50 -6.43 87.88
C PRO A 56 -63.06 -5.02 88.05
N SER A 57 -62.21 -4.06 88.43
CA SER A 57 -62.59 -2.65 88.41
C SER A 57 -62.29 -2.09 87.03
N ASP A 58 -63.31 -2.05 86.16
CA ASP A 58 -63.37 -1.09 85.06
C ASP A 58 -63.24 0.31 85.66
N ARG A 59 -62.03 0.88 85.62
CA ARG A 59 -61.77 2.31 85.49
C ARG A 59 -60.27 2.59 85.52
N GLU A 60 -59.81 3.13 84.40
CA GLU A 60 -58.55 3.83 84.24
C GLU A 60 -58.44 4.96 85.26
N SER A 61 -57.49 4.83 86.19
CA SER A 61 -56.88 5.98 86.83
C SER A 61 -55.56 5.57 87.48
N ASP A 62 -54.54 6.30 87.05
CA ASP A 62 -53.15 6.31 87.43
C ASP A 62 -52.94 6.48 88.95
N THR A 63 -52.17 5.58 89.57
CA THR A 63 -51.29 5.71 90.75
C THR A 63 -51.14 4.34 91.42
N GLY A 64 -49.88 3.95 91.68
CA GLY A 64 -49.49 2.61 92.11
C GLY A 64 -50.35 2.00 93.23
N SER A 65 -51.12 0.97 92.87
CA SER A 65 -51.69 0.06 93.86
C SER A 65 -50.54 -0.62 94.60
N PRO A 66 -50.41 -0.49 95.94
CA PRO A 66 -49.47 -1.31 96.66
C PRO A 66 -50.02 -2.74 96.62
N ASN A 67 -49.45 -3.59 95.77
CA ASN A 67 -49.63 -5.03 95.89
C ASN A 67 -49.44 -5.39 97.37
N ARG A 68 -50.53 -5.75 98.06
CA ARG A 68 -50.50 -6.10 99.47
C ARG A 68 -49.95 -7.51 99.59
N TYR A 69 -48.63 -7.59 99.52
CA TYR A 69 -47.88 -8.77 99.87
C TYR A 69 -48.08 -9.07 101.35
N LEU A 70 -48.75 -10.18 101.66
CA LEU A 70 -48.95 -10.60 103.04
C LEU A 70 -47.74 -11.44 103.49
N GLY A 71 -46.99 -10.89 104.44
CA GLY A 71 -45.81 -11.52 105.03
C GLY A 71 -44.48 -11.03 104.45
N LYS A 72 -43.42 -11.13 105.25
CA LYS A 72 -42.05 -10.74 104.83
C LYS A 72 -41.39 -11.90 104.10
N ALA A 73 -40.72 -11.59 102.99
CA ALA A 73 -39.79 -12.53 102.36
C ALA A 73 -38.71 -12.92 103.38
N ARG A 74 -38.46 -14.23 103.54
CA ARG A 74 -37.38 -14.74 104.39
C ARG A 74 -36.56 -15.76 103.62
N PHE A 75 -35.24 -15.72 103.78
CA PHE A 75 -34.26 -16.67 103.23
C PHE A 75 -34.08 -16.68 101.70
N ILE A 76 -34.76 -15.82 100.94
CA ILE A 76 -34.57 -15.68 99.48
C ILE A 76 -33.25 -14.96 99.15
N HIS A 77 -32.93 -13.89 99.89
CA HIS A 77 -31.73 -13.08 99.64
C HIS A 77 -30.46 -13.93 99.72
N ASP A 78 -30.33 -14.72 100.80
CA ASP A 78 -29.12 -15.53 101.02
C ASP A 78 -29.01 -16.68 100.02
N LEU A 79 -30.13 -17.29 99.61
CA LEU A 79 -30.14 -18.32 98.56
C LEU A 79 -29.59 -17.76 97.23
N LEU A 80 -30.12 -16.61 96.79
CA LEU A 80 -29.69 -16.02 95.52
C LEU A 80 -28.23 -15.58 95.58
N ARG A 81 -27.86 -14.86 96.65
CA ARG A 81 -26.53 -14.26 96.79
C ARG A 81 -25.42 -15.27 97.06
N HIS A 82 -25.66 -16.28 97.89
CA HIS A 82 -24.60 -17.19 98.34
C HIS A 82 -24.58 -18.53 97.58
N VAL A 83 -25.66 -18.90 96.92
CA VAL A 83 -25.75 -20.19 96.22
C VAL A 83 -25.93 -19.98 94.72
N ILE A 84 -27.02 -19.33 94.29
CA ILE A 84 -27.38 -19.28 92.87
C ILE A 84 -26.40 -18.44 92.06
N PHE A 85 -26.07 -17.22 92.50
CA PHE A 85 -25.14 -16.35 91.74
C PHE A 85 -23.70 -16.86 91.75
N PRO A 86 -23.12 -17.33 92.87
CA PRO A 86 -21.77 -17.90 92.88
C PRO A 86 -21.64 -19.15 92.00
N GLU A 87 -22.72 -19.91 91.83
CA GLU A 87 -22.75 -21.15 91.03
C GLU A 87 -23.18 -20.94 89.57
N ALA A 88 -23.42 -19.70 89.12
CA ALA A 88 -23.90 -19.40 87.76
C ALA A 88 -22.94 -19.86 86.64
N ASP A 89 -21.65 -20.03 86.95
CA ASP A 89 -20.62 -20.45 85.99
C ASP A 89 -20.56 -21.97 85.76
N LEU A 90 -21.41 -22.77 86.44
CA LEU A 90 -21.50 -24.22 86.23
C LEU A 90 -22.19 -24.61 84.91
N ALA A 91 -22.89 -23.69 84.26
CA ALA A 91 -23.47 -23.88 82.93
C ALA A 91 -22.40 -23.74 81.82
N ILE A 92 -21.33 -24.53 81.89
CA ILE A 92 -20.24 -24.49 80.91
C ILE A 92 -20.65 -25.25 79.64
N PHE A 93 -20.66 -24.55 78.51
CA PHE A 93 -20.77 -25.13 77.16
C PHE A 93 -19.79 -26.31 76.95
N ASP A 94 -20.26 -27.34 76.24
CA ASP A 94 -19.49 -28.56 75.90
C ASP A 94 -18.07 -28.24 75.40
N LYS A 95 -17.05 -28.88 76.00
CA LYS A 95 -15.64 -28.71 75.64
C LYS A 95 -15.38 -29.02 74.16
N THR A 96 -16.17 -29.91 73.55
CA THR A 96 -16.05 -30.23 72.12
C THR A 96 -16.52 -29.07 71.23
N ALA A 97 -17.60 -28.38 71.61
CA ALA A 97 -18.11 -27.21 70.91
C ALA A 97 -17.13 -26.04 70.98
N ARG A 98 -16.54 -25.78 72.16
CA ARG A 98 -15.49 -24.75 72.33
C ARG A 98 -14.26 -25.03 71.45
N ARG A 99 -13.79 -26.28 71.39
CA ARG A 99 -12.69 -26.68 70.49
C ARG A 99 -13.04 -26.47 69.02
N LYS A 100 -14.24 -26.86 68.58
CA LYS A 100 -14.71 -26.62 67.20
C LYS A 100 -14.71 -25.13 66.85
N ILE A 101 -15.20 -24.26 67.73
CA ILE A 101 -15.21 -22.81 67.53
C ILE A 101 -13.78 -22.27 67.43
N GLN A 102 -12.88 -22.67 68.33
CA GLN A 102 -11.48 -22.23 68.32
C GLN A 102 -10.74 -22.67 67.05
N TRP A 103 -10.95 -23.91 66.58
CA TRP A 103 -10.37 -24.39 65.32
C TRP A 103 -10.93 -23.65 64.11
N ARG A 104 -12.23 -23.33 64.09
CA ARG A 104 -12.83 -22.49 63.04
C ARG A 104 -12.25 -21.06 63.04
N GLN A 105 -12.09 -20.45 64.22
CA GLN A 105 -11.48 -19.13 64.36
C GLN A 105 -10.02 -19.13 63.90
N ARG A 106 -9.22 -20.12 64.32
CA ARG A 106 -7.84 -20.28 63.85
C ARG A 106 -7.78 -20.50 62.34
N GLY A 107 -8.65 -21.35 61.81
CA GLY A 107 -8.77 -21.56 60.36
C GLY A 107 -9.10 -20.26 59.62
N MET A 108 -10.03 -19.46 60.14
CA MET A 108 -10.38 -18.15 59.58
C MET A 108 -9.23 -17.15 59.65
N CYS A 109 -8.51 -17.08 60.78
CA CYS A 109 -7.32 -16.24 60.90
C CYS A 109 -6.20 -16.66 59.95
N CYS A 110 -5.94 -17.97 59.81
CA CYS A 110 -4.95 -18.49 58.86
C CYS A 110 -5.35 -18.19 57.41
N ALA A 111 -6.63 -18.37 57.06
CA ALA A 111 -7.15 -18.04 55.74
C ALA A 111 -7.02 -16.53 55.44
N ALA A 112 -7.34 -15.67 56.41
CA ALA A 112 -7.18 -14.22 56.27
C ALA A 112 -5.72 -13.81 56.09
N LEU A 113 -4.79 -14.41 56.85
CA LEU A 113 -3.35 -14.16 56.70
C LEU A 113 -2.81 -14.65 55.35
N LEU A 114 -3.24 -15.83 54.89
CA LEU A 114 -2.88 -16.33 53.55
C LEU A 114 -3.40 -15.39 52.46
N PHE A 115 -4.65 -14.95 52.57
CA PHE A 115 -5.23 -14.01 51.60
C PHE A 115 -4.45 -12.69 51.57
N LEU A 116 -4.18 -12.08 52.73
CA LEU A 116 -3.37 -10.86 52.82
C LEU A 116 -1.95 -11.06 52.26
N SER A 117 -1.32 -12.19 52.54
CA SER A 117 0.02 -12.51 52.02
C SER A 117 0.02 -12.64 50.50
N VAL A 118 -0.92 -13.39 49.92
CA VAL A 118 -1.01 -13.58 48.46
C VAL A 118 -1.28 -12.26 47.74
N PHE A 119 -2.23 -11.46 48.21
CA PHE A 119 -2.51 -10.15 47.61
C PHE A 119 -1.36 -9.16 47.83
N GLY A 120 -0.71 -9.20 49.00
CA GLY A 120 0.48 -8.39 49.29
C GLY A 120 1.63 -8.69 48.33
N VAL A 121 1.91 -9.96 48.06
CA VAL A 121 2.93 -10.38 47.08
C VAL A 121 2.53 -9.97 45.66
N LEU A 122 1.25 -10.16 45.28
CA LEU A 122 0.75 -9.77 43.95
C LEU A 122 0.88 -8.26 43.71
N TRP A 123 0.52 -7.43 44.69
CA TRP A 123 0.69 -5.97 44.60
C TRP A 123 2.14 -5.54 44.66
N ALA A 124 2.96 -6.11 45.54
CA ALA A 124 4.38 -5.77 45.63
C ALA A 124 5.11 -6.07 44.32
N THR A 125 4.82 -7.20 43.69
CA THR A 125 5.40 -7.57 42.39
C THR A 125 4.89 -6.68 41.26
N GLY A 126 3.59 -6.41 41.19
CA GLY A 126 3.01 -5.48 40.21
C GLY A 126 3.53 -4.04 40.35
N PHE A 127 3.66 -3.55 41.58
CA PHE A 127 4.23 -2.23 41.89
C PHE A 127 5.70 -2.15 41.51
N SER A 128 6.51 -3.15 41.89
CA SER A 128 7.94 -3.18 41.57
C SER A 128 8.17 -3.18 40.06
N ALA A 129 7.44 -4.01 39.30
CA ALA A 129 7.57 -4.07 37.85
C ALA A 129 7.19 -2.74 37.17
N ASN A 130 6.12 -2.08 37.66
CA ASN A 130 5.73 -0.77 37.16
C ASN A 130 6.75 0.33 37.53
N HIS A 131 7.31 0.27 38.74
CA HIS A 131 8.35 1.19 39.20
C HIS A 131 9.63 1.05 38.37
N ASP A 132 10.10 -0.18 38.12
CA ASP A 132 11.28 -0.44 37.29
C ASP A 132 11.13 0.10 35.86
N ARG A 133 9.92 -0.01 35.28
CA ARG A 133 9.60 0.56 33.96
C ARG A 133 9.63 2.09 33.97
N LEU A 134 9.06 2.72 34.99
CA LEU A 134 9.10 4.17 35.15
C LEU A 134 10.54 4.68 35.37
N GLU A 135 11.36 3.94 36.11
CA GLU A 135 12.77 4.30 36.31
C GLU A 135 13.57 4.17 35.01
N ARG A 136 13.33 3.13 34.21
CA ARG A 136 13.90 3.03 32.85
C ARG A 136 13.48 4.21 31.97
N LEU A 137 12.22 4.64 32.05
CA LEU A 137 11.75 5.83 31.33
C LEU A 137 12.41 7.10 31.80
N ARG A 138 12.67 7.25 33.11
CA ARG A 138 13.40 8.39 33.67
C ARG A 138 14.80 8.47 33.06
N VAL A 139 15.53 7.35 33.07
CA VAL A 139 16.89 7.28 32.49
C VAL A 139 16.89 7.57 30.99
N LEU A 140 15.96 6.98 30.22
CA LEU A 140 15.83 7.26 28.78
C LEU A 140 15.46 8.73 28.52
N GLY A 141 14.63 9.33 29.37
CA GLY A 141 14.25 10.74 29.30
C GLY A 141 15.43 11.68 29.56
N GLU A 142 16.27 11.38 30.55
CA GLU A 142 17.51 12.12 30.82
C GLU A 142 18.51 11.99 29.67
N GLN A 143 18.70 10.79 29.13
CA GLN A 143 19.53 10.54 27.96
C GLN A 143 19.01 11.32 26.73
N TRP A 144 17.71 11.27 26.46
CA TRP A 144 17.10 12.01 25.37
C TRP A 144 17.25 13.53 25.55
N ALA A 145 17.07 14.05 26.77
CA ALA A 145 17.23 15.48 27.05
C ALA A 145 18.67 15.96 26.77
N HIS A 146 19.68 15.15 27.12
CA HIS A 146 21.07 15.44 26.79
C HIS A 146 21.35 15.33 25.28
N GLN A 147 20.82 14.32 24.60
CA GLN A 147 20.96 14.19 23.14
C GLN A 147 20.29 15.37 22.42
N ARG A 148 19.13 15.82 22.92
CA ARG A 148 18.37 16.94 22.35
C ARG A 148 19.09 18.27 22.51
N SER A 149 19.74 18.51 23.65
CA SER A 149 20.43 19.79 23.92
C SER A 149 21.69 19.97 23.08
N SER A 150 22.30 18.89 22.60
CA SER A 150 23.44 18.94 21.68
C SER A 150 23.08 19.14 20.21
N LEU A 151 21.78 19.07 19.83
CA LEU A 151 21.35 19.15 18.43
C LEU A 151 21.10 20.59 17.98
N GLY A 152 21.84 21.02 16.95
CA GLY A 152 21.60 22.20 16.15
C GLY A 152 20.49 22.00 15.10
N ALA A 153 20.02 23.11 14.54
CA ALA A 153 19.00 23.09 13.47
C ALA A 153 19.56 22.54 12.15
N GLU A 154 20.87 22.74 11.89
CA GLU A 154 21.55 22.34 10.65
C GLU A 154 22.21 20.96 10.73
N ASP A 155 22.15 20.28 11.88
CA ASP A 155 22.81 19.01 12.05
C ASP A 155 22.21 17.91 11.17
N ASP A 156 23.09 17.02 10.68
CA ASP A 156 22.75 15.91 9.78
C ASP A 156 21.80 14.89 10.42
N LEU A 157 21.02 14.16 9.60
CA LEU A 157 20.05 13.16 10.07
C LEU A 157 20.69 12.06 10.92
N LEU A 158 21.95 11.73 10.69
CA LEU A 158 22.68 10.75 11.51
C LEU A 158 22.83 11.20 12.97
N THR A 159 22.95 12.50 13.23
CA THR A 159 23.08 13.03 14.60
C THR A 159 21.76 12.95 15.36
N VAL A 160 20.63 13.11 14.65
CA VAL A 160 19.27 13.06 15.19
C VAL A 160 18.83 11.62 15.46
N LEU A 161 19.44 10.65 14.77
CA LEU A 161 19.04 9.25 14.81
C LEU A 161 19.07 8.66 16.22
N ASP A 162 20.11 8.97 17.01
CA ASP A 162 20.21 8.46 18.38
C ASP A 162 19.10 8.99 19.28
N SER A 163 18.69 10.26 19.10
CA SER A 163 17.56 10.84 19.82
C SER A 163 16.24 10.14 19.47
N LEU A 164 16.01 9.87 18.18
CA LEU A 164 14.81 9.16 17.71
C LEU A 164 14.78 7.69 18.16
N ASN A 165 15.95 7.03 18.17
CA ASN A 165 16.10 5.67 18.69
C ASN A 165 15.77 5.61 20.18
N THR A 166 16.32 6.50 21.01
CA THR A 166 16.03 6.60 22.45
C THR A 166 14.53 6.77 22.70
N LEU A 167 13.89 7.66 21.95
CA LEU A 167 12.47 7.97 22.12
C LEU A 167 11.56 6.81 21.66
N TYR A 168 11.96 6.10 20.60
CA TYR A 168 11.27 4.89 20.17
C TYR A 168 11.41 3.75 21.19
N LEU A 169 12.59 3.58 21.80
CA LEU A 169 12.80 2.63 22.89
C LEU A 169 11.92 2.99 24.09
N ALA A 170 11.83 4.27 24.45
CA ALA A 170 10.95 4.75 25.52
C ALA A 170 9.48 4.39 25.24
N ALA A 171 9.00 4.61 24.02
CA ALA A 171 7.64 4.28 23.61
C ALA A 171 7.30 2.77 23.65
N ARG A 172 8.28 1.88 23.83
CA ARG A 172 8.11 0.42 23.97
C ARG A 172 8.33 -0.12 25.38
N VAL A 173 8.67 0.73 26.37
CA VAL A 173 8.93 0.27 27.74
C VAL A 173 7.71 -0.38 28.38
N PHE A 174 6.51 0.07 28.03
CA PHE A 174 5.25 -0.51 28.49
C PHE A 174 4.58 -1.35 27.39
N PRO A 175 4.39 -2.67 27.61
CA PRO A 175 3.73 -3.56 26.65
C PRO A 175 2.24 -3.22 26.45
N GLU A 176 1.68 -3.60 25.31
CA GLU A 176 0.26 -3.39 25.01
C GLU A 176 -0.60 -4.63 25.30
N GLY A 177 -1.82 -4.39 25.78
CA GLY A 177 -2.89 -5.39 25.81
C GLY A 177 -2.49 -6.71 26.46
N ASP A 178 -2.43 -7.76 25.64
CA ASP A 178 -2.24 -9.14 26.07
C ASP A 178 -0.79 -9.50 26.44
N GLU A 179 0.19 -8.68 26.05
CA GLU A 179 1.60 -8.87 26.43
C GLU A 179 1.86 -8.53 27.90
N VAL A 180 0.92 -7.86 28.58
CA VAL A 180 1.01 -7.53 30.01
C VAL A 180 0.80 -8.80 30.83
N GLY A 181 1.80 -9.17 31.64
CA GLY A 181 1.72 -10.35 32.51
C GLY A 181 0.56 -10.25 33.51
N LEU A 182 -0.08 -11.39 33.85
CA LEU A 182 -1.24 -11.41 34.75
C LEU A 182 -0.99 -10.74 36.10
N TYR A 183 0.24 -10.80 36.62
CA TYR A 183 0.63 -10.17 37.88
C TYR A 183 0.66 -8.62 37.80
N GLU A 184 0.92 -8.06 36.62
CA GLU A 184 0.89 -6.61 36.37
C GLU A 184 -0.56 -6.10 36.17
N ARG A 185 -1.52 -6.98 35.85
CA ARG A 185 -2.95 -6.64 35.65
C ARG A 185 -3.72 -6.42 36.96
N SER A 186 -3.03 -6.32 38.10
CA SER A 186 -3.61 -6.14 39.44
C SER A 186 -4.16 -4.73 39.72
N GLY A 187 -4.27 -3.87 38.70
CA GLY A 187 -4.81 -2.51 38.76
C GLY A 187 -3.76 -1.41 38.90
N LEU A 188 -2.49 -1.76 39.15
CA LEU A 188 -1.38 -0.81 39.33
C LEU A 188 -0.62 -0.49 38.02
N TYR A 189 -1.02 -1.08 36.90
CA TYR A 189 -0.35 -0.89 35.61
C TYR A 189 -0.52 0.53 35.06
N GLN A 190 0.58 1.25 34.86
CA GLN A 190 0.58 2.64 34.33
C GLN A 190 0.85 2.71 32.83
N GLY A 191 0.90 1.59 32.11
CA GLY A 191 1.31 1.59 30.71
C GLY A 191 0.36 2.30 29.76
N LYS A 192 -0.96 2.28 30.00
CA LYS A 192 -1.94 3.01 29.15
C LYS A 192 -1.68 4.53 29.14
N PRO A 193 -1.74 5.24 30.28
CA PRO A 193 -1.49 6.68 30.29
C PRO A 193 -0.06 7.03 29.88
N ALA A 194 0.93 6.19 30.19
CA ALA A 194 2.31 6.40 29.76
C ALA A 194 2.49 6.27 28.24
N ASN A 195 1.96 5.21 27.62
CA ASN A 195 2.11 4.96 26.19
C ASN A 195 1.45 6.06 25.33
N ASP A 196 0.30 6.58 25.76
CA ASP A 196 -0.36 7.69 25.06
C ASP A 196 0.54 8.93 24.98
N VAL A 197 1.18 9.29 26.10
CA VAL A 197 2.11 10.43 26.16
C VAL A 197 3.38 10.14 25.36
N LEU A 198 3.96 8.94 25.52
CA LEU A 198 5.21 8.55 24.86
C LEU A 198 5.07 8.50 23.34
N ARG A 199 3.97 7.93 22.81
CA ARG A 199 3.72 7.90 21.37
C ARG A 199 3.48 9.27 20.78
N ARG A 200 2.65 10.10 21.45
CA ARG A 200 2.43 11.48 21.01
C ARG A 200 3.72 12.26 20.96
N THR A 201 4.56 12.12 21.98
CA THR A 201 5.89 12.77 22.04
C THR A 201 6.80 12.25 20.92
N TYR A 202 6.85 10.94 20.72
CA TYR A 202 7.62 10.32 19.64
C TYR A 202 7.20 10.81 18.25
N HIS A 203 5.90 10.81 17.95
CA HIS A 203 5.39 11.31 16.67
C HIS A 203 5.61 12.81 16.49
N ALA A 204 5.44 13.61 17.55
CA ALA A 204 5.73 15.04 17.51
C ALA A 204 7.21 15.30 17.19
N GLU A 205 8.14 14.52 17.74
CA GLU A 205 9.57 14.65 17.44
C GLU A 205 9.93 14.17 16.02
N LEU A 206 9.25 13.13 15.48
CA LEU A 206 9.39 12.79 14.06
C LEU A 206 8.97 13.97 13.17
N GLN A 207 7.85 14.64 13.48
CA GLN A 207 7.39 15.81 12.72
C GLN A 207 8.27 17.05 12.92
N ARG A 208 8.86 17.25 14.11
CA ARG A 208 9.72 18.40 14.40
C ARG A 208 11.14 18.26 13.88
N GLN A 209 11.70 17.06 13.89
CA GLN A 209 13.12 16.85 13.60
C GLN A 209 13.36 16.12 12.28
N LEU A 210 12.65 15.01 12.03
CA LEU A 210 12.86 14.17 10.84
C LEU A 210 12.20 14.79 9.61
N LEU A 211 10.93 15.16 9.70
CA LEU A 211 10.14 15.66 8.56
C LEU A 211 10.78 16.89 7.89
N PRO A 212 11.20 17.96 8.60
CA PRO A 212 11.78 19.13 7.95
C PRO A 212 13.10 18.79 7.25
N ARG A 213 13.94 17.93 7.85
CA ARG A 213 15.22 17.53 7.24
C ARG A 213 15.01 16.70 5.98
N VAL A 214 14.04 15.77 5.98
CA VAL A 214 13.65 15.04 4.77
C VAL A 214 13.12 15.99 3.71
N ALA A 215 12.26 16.95 4.07
CA ALA A 215 11.77 17.95 3.14
C ALA A 215 12.91 18.76 2.50
N HIS A 216 13.81 19.34 3.31
CA HIS A 216 14.96 20.11 2.81
C HIS A 216 15.91 19.25 1.96
N MET A 217 16.06 17.97 2.29
CA MET A 217 16.84 17.02 1.48
C MET A 217 16.23 16.85 0.08
N ILE A 218 14.90 16.67 0.00
CA ILE A 218 14.20 16.57 -1.29
C ILE A 218 14.28 17.90 -2.04
N GLU A 219 14.10 19.04 -1.35
CA GLU A 219 14.23 20.37 -1.95
C GLU A 219 15.62 20.62 -2.54
N ALA A 220 16.67 20.23 -1.82
CA ALA A 220 18.05 20.27 -2.32
C ALA A 220 18.25 19.37 -3.54
N ARG A 221 17.59 18.20 -3.58
CA ARG A 221 17.62 17.30 -4.74
C ARG A 221 16.92 17.91 -5.95
N ILE A 222 15.79 18.59 -5.77
CA ILE A 222 15.10 19.35 -6.83
C ILE A 222 16.05 20.41 -7.40
N MET A 223 16.69 21.20 -6.53
CA MET A 223 17.65 22.23 -6.97
C MET A 223 18.84 21.64 -7.73
N ALA A 224 19.40 20.52 -7.27
CA ALA A 224 20.51 19.85 -7.93
C ALA A 224 20.13 19.20 -9.28
N SER A 225 18.85 18.86 -9.46
CA SER A 225 18.33 18.21 -10.67
C SER A 225 17.75 19.19 -11.70
N LEU A 226 17.85 20.51 -11.51
CA LEU A 226 17.35 21.49 -12.49
C LEU A 226 17.96 21.33 -13.91
N GLY A 227 19.13 20.68 -14.03
CA GLY A 227 19.75 20.35 -15.32
C GLY A 227 19.39 18.97 -15.90
N ASP A 228 18.70 18.11 -15.13
CA ASP A 228 18.32 16.75 -15.51
C ASP A 228 16.82 16.56 -15.30
N ARG A 229 16.05 16.60 -16.40
CA ARG A 229 14.59 16.51 -16.39
C ARG A 229 14.06 15.27 -15.68
N GLU A 230 14.68 14.11 -15.90
CA GLU A 230 14.18 12.84 -15.38
C GLU A 230 14.30 12.84 -13.85
N GLN A 231 15.49 13.18 -13.35
CA GLN A 231 15.71 13.33 -11.92
C GLN A 231 14.87 14.46 -11.31
N LEU A 232 14.64 15.54 -12.05
CA LEU A 232 13.81 16.66 -11.60
C LEU A 232 12.35 16.26 -11.43
N LEU A 233 11.80 15.52 -12.39
CA LEU A 233 10.43 15.03 -12.33
C LEU A 233 10.26 14.10 -11.11
N ASP A 234 11.17 13.15 -10.92
CA ASP A 234 11.10 12.21 -9.81
C ASP A 234 11.29 12.89 -8.45
N SER A 235 12.22 13.84 -8.35
CA SER A 235 12.44 14.61 -7.13
C SER A 235 11.25 15.51 -6.79
N LEU A 236 10.66 16.16 -7.80
CA LEU A 236 9.46 16.98 -7.64
C LEU A 236 8.25 16.12 -7.25
N ARG A 237 8.10 14.93 -7.85
CA ARG A 237 7.06 13.96 -7.47
C ARG A 237 7.19 13.58 -6.00
N ALA A 238 8.38 13.17 -5.56
CA ALA A 238 8.64 12.81 -4.16
C ALA A 238 8.34 13.98 -3.20
N TYR A 239 8.70 15.21 -3.58
CA TYR A 239 8.39 16.39 -2.78
C TYR A 239 6.88 16.61 -2.66
N LEU A 240 6.16 16.57 -3.78
CA LEU A 240 4.72 16.79 -3.73
C LEU A 240 3.97 15.64 -3.03
N MET A 241 4.46 14.40 -3.10
CA MET A 241 3.96 13.27 -2.29
C MET A 241 4.17 13.50 -0.79
N LEU A 242 5.28 14.13 -0.39
CA LEU A 242 5.54 14.47 1.00
C LEU A 242 4.57 15.55 1.51
N VAL A 243 4.36 16.59 0.69
CA VAL A 243 3.65 17.81 1.13
C VAL A 243 2.13 17.74 0.90
N LYS A 244 1.66 17.05 -0.14
CA LYS A 244 0.23 16.89 -0.46
C LYS A 244 -0.28 15.52 -0.04
N ASP A 245 -1.18 15.50 0.94
CA ASP A 245 -1.75 14.25 1.48
C ASP A 245 -2.55 13.45 0.43
N GLU A 246 -3.26 14.14 -0.48
CA GLU A 246 -4.07 13.52 -1.55
C GLU A 246 -3.26 12.63 -2.52
N HIS A 247 -1.97 12.93 -2.69
CA HIS A 247 -1.08 12.21 -3.59
C HIS A 247 -0.01 11.40 -2.84
N ARG A 248 -0.10 11.30 -1.52
CA ARG A 248 0.90 10.64 -0.70
C ARG A 248 0.79 9.13 -0.85
N GLU A 249 1.78 8.52 -1.49
CA GLU A 249 1.95 7.07 -1.52
C GLU A 249 3.09 6.64 -0.57
N PRO A 250 2.77 6.08 0.62
CA PRO A 250 3.78 5.80 1.65
C PRO A 250 4.90 4.84 1.20
N SER A 251 4.55 3.81 0.42
CA SER A 251 5.49 2.83 -0.13
C SER A 251 6.50 3.47 -1.08
N ALA A 252 6.01 4.22 -2.06
CA ALA A 252 6.85 4.88 -3.06
C ALA A 252 7.76 5.94 -2.43
N LEU A 253 7.20 6.78 -1.53
CA LEU A 253 7.97 7.82 -0.86
C LEU A 253 9.04 7.24 0.07
N LYS A 254 8.72 6.17 0.81
CA LYS A 254 9.70 5.42 1.61
C LYS A 254 10.84 4.88 0.75
N ALA A 255 10.51 4.23 -0.37
CA ALA A 255 11.52 3.66 -1.28
C ALA A 255 12.44 4.74 -1.85
N TRP A 256 11.87 5.85 -2.32
CA TRP A 256 12.62 6.98 -2.88
C TRP A 256 13.60 7.57 -1.84
N VAL A 257 13.13 7.84 -0.62
CA VAL A 257 13.98 8.39 0.46
C VAL A 257 15.06 7.39 0.88
N ALA A 258 14.74 6.10 0.94
CA ALA A 258 15.72 5.05 1.24
C ALA A 258 16.82 4.99 0.17
N THR A 259 16.48 5.19 -1.10
CA THR A 259 17.46 5.27 -2.19
C THR A 259 18.40 6.47 -2.02
N ASP A 260 17.90 7.66 -1.69
CA ASP A 260 18.78 8.83 -1.42
C ASP A 260 19.72 8.55 -0.23
N TRP A 261 19.19 8.00 0.86
CA TRP A 261 19.98 7.64 2.04
C TRP A 261 21.03 6.55 1.78
N SER A 262 20.78 5.63 0.85
CA SER A 262 21.75 4.61 0.46
C SER A 262 23.01 5.22 -0.17
N VAL A 263 22.83 6.31 -0.93
CA VAL A 263 23.92 7.06 -1.58
C VAL A 263 24.59 8.02 -0.59
N ARG A 264 23.81 8.66 0.28
CA ARG A 264 24.33 9.67 1.23
C ARG A 264 25.11 9.05 2.39
N TYR A 265 24.66 7.92 2.92
CA TYR A 265 25.22 7.31 4.13
C TYR A 265 25.94 5.99 3.84
N VAL A 266 26.72 5.93 2.76
CA VAL A 266 27.51 4.74 2.41
C VAL A 266 28.35 4.29 3.61
N GLY A 267 28.37 2.97 3.88
CA GLY A 267 29.05 2.39 5.04
C GLY A 267 28.26 2.38 6.35
N HIS A 268 27.09 3.03 6.41
CA HIS A 268 26.27 3.14 7.63
C HIS A 268 24.94 2.36 7.51
N ALA A 269 24.99 1.09 7.10
CA ALA A 269 23.81 0.29 6.78
C ALA A 269 22.79 0.18 7.93
N GLN A 270 23.25 0.07 9.18
CA GLN A 270 22.37 0.05 10.35
C GLN A 270 21.60 1.38 10.50
N ALA A 271 22.29 2.51 10.33
CA ALA A 271 21.68 3.83 10.44
C ALA A 271 20.66 4.08 9.33
N GLN A 272 20.96 3.66 8.10
CA GLN A 272 20.04 3.73 6.97
C GLN A 272 18.73 2.97 7.26
N ASN A 273 18.83 1.74 7.79
CA ASN A 273 17.64 0.94 8.13
C ASN A 273 16.84 1.60 9.26
N GLN A 274 17.49 2.06 10.32
CA GLN A 274 16.82 2.73 11.44
C GLN A 274 16.10 4.02 10.98
N LEU A 275 16.76 4.88 10.20
CA LEU A 275 16.14 6.08 9.62
C LEU A 275 14.93 5.71 8.74
N THR A 276 15.05 4.68 7.90
CA THR A 276 13.96 4.19 7.03
C THR A 276 12.76 3.73 7.86
N GLN A 277 12.99 3.04 8.97
CA GLN A 277 11.93 2.62 9.88
C GLN A 277 11.28 3.82 10.62
N HIS A 278 12.06 4.82 11.01
CA HIS A 278 11.51 6.04 11.62
C HIS A 278 10.64 6.81 10.62
N PHE A 279 11.09 6.91 9.37
CA PHE A 279 10.34 7.55 8.30
C PHE A 279 9.06 6.79 7.96
N GLU A 280 9.12 5.46 7.89
CA GLU A 280 7.92 4.63 7.74
C GLU A 280 6.89 4.89 8.84
N ARG A 281 7.32 4.99 10.11
CA ARG A 281 6.43 5.33 11.24
C ARG A 281 5.91 6.76 11.21
N LEU A 282 6.60 7.68 10.54
CA LEU A 282 6.09 9.03 10.28
C LEU A 282 4.97 8.97 9.24
N LEU A 283 5.15 8.18 8.18
CA LEU A 283 4.20 8.04 7.07
C LEU A 283 2.89 7.32 7.45
N THR A 284 2.86 6.56 8.55
CA THR A 284 1.61 5.94 9.04
C THR A 284 0.68 6.93 9.74
N GLN A 285 1.15 8.14 10.05
CA GLN A 285 0.36 9.20 10.66
C GLN A 285 0.03 10.30 9.66
N SER A 286 -1.07 11.00 9.85
CA SER A 286 -1.34 12.21 9.09
C SER A 286 -0.43 13.35 9.56
N PHE A 287 0.16 14.05 8.60
CA PHE A 287 0.94 15.25 8.83
C PHE A 287 0.80 16.21 7.65
N ALA A 288 0.95 17.50 7.95
CA ALA A 288 1.01 18.57 6.96
C ALA A 288 2.38 19.25 7.05
N TYR A 289 2.96 19.56 5.90
CA TYR A 289 4.18 20.34 5.77
C TYR A 289 3.87 21.56 4.89
N PRO A 290 4.44 22.75 5.14
CA PRO A 290 4.24 23.90 4.26
C PRO A 290 4.89 23.66 2.88
N VAL A 291 4.18 24.00 1.81
CA VAL A 291 4.70 23.90 0.43
C VAL A 291 5.65 25.05 0.15
N ASN A 292 6.82 24.77 -0.44
CA ASN A 292 7.66 25.78 -1.07
C ASN A 292 7.17 26.05 -2.50
N ASP A 293 6.16 26.92 -2.64
CA ASP A 293 5.52 27.21 -3.94
C ASP A 293 6.49 27.78 -4.97
N ALA A 294 7.49 28.54 -4.54
CA ALA A 294 8.50 29.12 -5.43
C ALA A 294 9.37 28.03 -6.09
N LEU A 295 9.85 27.07 -5.29
CA LEU A 295 10.62 25.93 -5.80
C LEU A 295 9.79 25.05 -6.73
N VAL A 296 8.54 24.78 -6.36
CA VAL A 296 7.61 24.00 -7.20
C VAL A 296 7.35 24.71 -8.53
N ALA A 297 7.12 26.03 -8.50
CA ALA A 297 6.90 26.81 -9.71
C ALA A 297 8.12 26.80 -10.63
N GLN A 298 9.32 26.98 -10.08
CA GLN A 298 10.59 26.93 -10.81
C GLN A 298 10.83 25.55 -11.44
N ALA A 299 10.69 24.47 -10.66
CA ALA A 299 10.85 23.12 -11.15
C ALA A 299 9.86 22.82 -12.29
N ARG A 300 8.58 23.21 -12.13
CA ARG A 300 7.57 23.07 -13.18
C ARG A 300 7.89 23.88 -14.43
N GLU A 301 8.50 25.06 -14.29
CA GLU A 301 8.93 25.86 -15.44
C GLU A 301 10.00 25.15 -16.27
N VAL A 302 11.03 24.62 -15.62
CA VAL A 302 12.05 23.80 -16.29
C VAL A 302 11.43 22.56 -16.92
N LEU A 303 10.49 21.91 -16.22
CA LEU A 303 9.76 20.76 -16.76
C LEU A 303 8.77 21.12 -17.89
N ARG A 304 8.46 22.38 -18.14
CA ARG A 304 7.65 22.80 -19.31
C ARG A 304 8.47 23.03 -20.58
N ASN A 305 9.80 23.12 -20.48
CA ASN A 305 10.66 23.36 -21.64
C ASN A 305 10.77 22.17 -22.61
N GLU A 306 10.33 20.97 -22.21
CA GLU A 306 10.16 19.81 -23.09
C GLU A 306 8.68 19.42 -23.12
N SER A 307 8.10 19.22 -24.31
CA SER A 307 6.67 18.94 -24.44
C SER A 307 6.32 17.57 -23.83
N PHE A 308 5.15 17.47 -23.18
CA PHE A 308 4.66 16.18 -22.66
C PHE A 308 4.61 15.11 -23.77
N ALA A 309 4.37 15.52 -25.01
CA ALA A 309 4.41 14.67 -26.20
C ALA A 309 5.75 13.91 -26.36
N SER A 310 6.89 14.57 -26.11
CA SER A 310 8.20 13.92 -26.23
C SER A 310 8.44 12.87 -25.15
N VAL A 311 7.94 13.12 -23.93
CA VAL A 311 8.04 12.17 -22.81
C VAL A 311 7.19 10.93 -23.11
N VAL A 312 5.92 11.13 -23.47
CA VAL A 312 5.04 10.01 -23.87
C VAL A 312 5.67 9.23 -25.03
N TYR A 313 6.21 9.93 -26.03
CA TYR A 313 6.87 9.29 -27.16
C TYR A 313 8.09 8.45 -26.76
N ARG A 314 8.93 8.96 -25.85
CA ARG A 314 10.11 8.24 -25.36
C ARG A 314 9.73 6.96 -24.62
N VAL A 315 8.76 7.04 -23.70
CA VAL A 315 8.25 5.86 -22.98
C VAL A 315 7.62 4.86 -23.94
N LEU A 316 6.86 5.34 -24.94
CA LEU A 316 6.29 4.49 -25.98
C LEU A 316 7.38 3.74 -26.76
N ARG A 317 8.45 4.44 -27.16
CA ARG A 317 9.59 3.85 -27.88
C ARG A 317 10.33 2.81 -27.02
N GLU A 318 10.55 3.12 -25.75
CA GLU A 318 11.22 2.21 -24.82
C GLU A 318 10.41 0.93 -24.60
N ARG A 319 9.10 1.05 -24.33
CA ARG A 319 8.20 -0.12 -24.20
C ARG A 319 8.05 -0.89 -25.51
N ALA A 320 8.29 -0.26 -26.65
CA ALA A 320 8.22 -0.90 -27.97
C ALA A 320 9.52 -1.61 -28.39
N SER A 321 10.60 -1.47 -27.62
CA SER A 321 11.89 -2.13 -27.89
C SER A 321 11.81 -3.67 -27.87
N THR A 322 10.73 -4.22 -27.32
CA THR A 322 10.45 -5.67 -27.33
C THR A 322 9.91 -6.18 -28.66
N LEU A 323 9.51 -5.30 -29.58
CA LEU A 323 9.02 -5.70 -30.90
C LEU A 323 10.17 -6.20 -31.77
N PRO A 324 9.97 -7.25 -32.59
CA PRO A 324 11.01 -7.74 -33.48
C PRO A 324 11.39 -6.65 -34.51
N ASP A 325 12.67 -6.53 -34.78
CA ASP A 325 13.17 -5.66 -35.83
C ASP A 325 12.70 -6.15 -37.22
N TYR A 326 12.40 -5.21 -38.09
CA TYR A 326 12.06 -5.43 -39.49
C TYR A 326 13.28 -5.15 -40.37
N SER A 327 13.50 -5.98 -41.39
CA SER A 327 14.58 -5.80 -42.36
C SER A 327 14.11 -6.22 -43.75
N LEU A 328 14.40 -5.39 -44.74
CA LEU A 328 14.03 -5.61 -46.15
C LEU A 328 14.60 -6.93 -46.70
N ALA A 329 15.76 -7.39 -46.20
CA ALA A 329 16.39 -8.63 -46.64
C ALA A 329 15.47 -9.86 -46.49
N HIS A 330 14.55 -9.86 -45.52
CA HIS A 330 13.62 -10.98 -45.30
C HIS A 330 12.43 -10.99 -46.27
N HIS A 331 12.19 -9.88 -46.98
CA HIS A 331 11.00 -9.65 -47.79
C HIS A 331 11.28 -9.58 -49.30
N VAL A 332 12.53 -9.35 -49.68
CA VAL A 332 12.96 -9.20 -51.08
C VAL A 332 13.05 -10.55 -51.85
N GLY A 333 12.84 -11.68 -51.16
CA GLY A 333 12.75 -13.01 -51.76
C GLY A 333 14.12 -13.66 -52.07
N PRO A 334 14.15 -14.73 -52.88
CA PRO A 334 15.36 -15.55 -53.09
C PRO A 334 16.52 -14.81 -53.78
N GLN A 335 16.24 -13.69 -54.44
CA GLN A 335 17.22 -12.84 -55.12
C GLN A 335 17.75 -11.70 -54.23
N ALA A 336 17.49 -11.72 -52.92
CA ALA A 336 17.94 -10.67 -51.99
C ALA A 336 19.47 -10.48 -52.01
N GLY A 337 20.25 -11.54 -52.28
CA GLY A 337 21.71 -11.47 -52.37
C GLY A 337 22.26 -10.65 -53.55
N LEU A 338 21.41 -10.19 -54.47
CA LEU A 338 21.81 -9.27 -55.55
C LEU A 338 21.92 -7.82 -55.04
N LEU A 339 21.32 -7.51 -53.89
CA LEU A 339 21.29 -6.20 -53.27
C LEU A 339 22.13 -6.20 -51.99
N ALA A 340 22.92 -5.16 -51.79
CA ALA A 340 23.61 -4.87 -50.54
C ALA A 340 22.80 -3.86 -49.71
N GLY A 341 22.99 -3.88 -48.38
CA GLY A 341 22.40 -2.90 -47.47
C GLY A 341 20.93 -3.12 -47.09
N THR A 342 20.32 -4.22 -47.54
CA THR A 342 18.93 -4.61 -47.20
C THR A 342 18.78 -5.16 -45.77
N ASP A 343 19.90 -5.40 -45.08
CA ASP A 343 20.01 -5.90 -43.71
C ASP A 343 19.85 -4.80 -42.64
N TYR A 344 19.66 -3.55 -43.04
CA TYR A 344 19.37 -2.45 -42.13
C TYR A 344 18.14 -2.77 -41.25
N ARG A 345 18.31 -2.61 -39.94
CA ARG A 345 17.29 -2.93 -38.94
C ARG A 345 16.40 -1.71 -38.70
N ILE A 346 15.15 -1.83 -39.10
CA ILE A 346 14.08 -0.89 -38.78
C ILE A 346 13.42 -1.42 -37.51
N PRO A 347 13.41 -0.67 -36.38
CA PRO A 347 12.69 -1.12 -35.19
C PRO A 347 11.22 -1.42 -35.51
N GLY A 348 10.69 -2.54 -35.03
CA GLY A 348 9.34 -3.01 -35.38
C GLY A 348 8.22 -2.01 -35.12
N LEU A 349 8.44 -1.06 -34.21
CA LEU A 349 7.57 0.09 -33.94
C LEU A 349 7.30 0.94 -35.19
N TYR A 350 8.27 1.08 -36.10
CA TYR A 350 8.20 1.90 -37.32
C TYR A 350 7.85 1.07 -38.55
N THR A 351 6.93 0.12 -38.41
CA THR A 351 6.31 -0.62 -39.51
C THR A 351 4.82 -0.32 -39.54
N ARG A 352 4.13 -0.63 -40.64
CA ARG A 352 2.67 -0.47 -40.69
C ARG A 352 1.98 -1.28 -39.59
N HIS A 353 2.47 -2.50 -39.36
CA HIS A 353 1.97 -3.36 -38.30
C HIS A 353 2.25 -2.78 -36.91
N GLY A 354 3.45 -2.23 -36.68
CA GLY A 354 3.79 -1.54 -35.44
C GLY A 354 2.93 -0.29 -35.20
N TYR A 355 2.64 0.46 -36.25
CA TYR A 355 1.72 1.60 -36.19
C TYR A 355 0.31 1.17 -35.78
N GLU A 356 -0.28 0.21 -36.53
CA GLU A 356 -1.66 -0.23 -36.33
C GLU A 356 -1.86 -0.96 -34.99
N GLN A 357 -0.96 -1.88 -34.64
CA GLN A 357 -1.14 -2.74 -33.47
C GLN A 357 -0.55 -2.18 -32.18
N TYR A 358 0.47 -1.33 -32.26
CA TYR A 358 1.14 -0.78 -31.09
C TYR A 358 0.84 0.70 -30.89
N PHE A 359 1.20 1.56 -31.85
CA PHE A 359 1.06 3.01 -31.70
C PHE A 359 -0.41 3.42 -31.51
N VAL A 360 -1.32 2.95 -32.38
CA VAL A 360 -2.76 3.30 -32.30
C VAL A 360 -3.43 2.67 -31.07
N THR A 361 -3.19 1.39 -30.83
CA THR A 361 -3.90 0.64 -29.76
C THR A 361 -3.39 0.95 -28.36
N ARG A 362 -2.07 1.09 -28.18
CA ARG A 362 -1.45 1.30 -26.86
C ARG A 362 -1.09 2.76 -26.59
N GLY A 363 -0.94 3.58 -27.62
CA GLY A 363 -0.58 4.99 -27.47
C GLY A 363 -1.60 5.78 -26.65
N THR A 364 -2.89 5.59 -26.90
CA THR A 364 -3.97 6.29 -26.16
C THR A 364 -4.05 5.84 -24.69
N GLY A 365 -3.87 4.55 -24.42
CA GLY A 365 -3.80 4.00 -23.06
C GLY A 365 -2.61 4.56 -22.28
N LEU A 366 -1.43 4.61 -22.90
CA LEU A 366 -0.22 5.17 -22.29
C LEU A 366 -0.35 6.67 -22.02
N VAL A 367 -0.94 7.42 -22.96
CA VAL A 367 -1.27 8.84 -22.77
C VAL A 367 -2.17 8.99 -21.53
N THR A 368 -3.23 8.19 -21.42
CA THR A 368 -4.16 8.25 -20.28
C THR A 368 -3.47 7.86 -18.95
N GLU A 369 -2.63 6.83 -18.95
CA GLU A 369 -1.83 6.38 -17.80
C GLU A 369 -0.90 7.51 -17.31
N LEU A 370 -0.07 8.05 -18.21
CA LEU A 370 0.88 9.12 -17.88
C LEU A 370 0.20 10.44 -17.52
N MET A 371 -1.02 10.69 -18.03
CA MET A 371 -1.83 11.84 -17.65
C MET A 371 -2.37 11.75 -16.23
N HIS A 372 -2.79 10.55 -15.77
CA HIS A 372 -3.19 10.36 -14.37
C HIS A 372 -2.03 10.67 -13.42
N ASP A 373 -0.80 10.41 -13.87
CA ASP A 373 0.43 10.70 -13.12
C ASP A 373 0.95 12.15 -13.32
N ASN A 374 0.32 12.96 -14.17
CA ASN A 374 0.79 14.31 -14.55
C ASN A 374 0.46 15.42 -13.52
N TRP A 375 -0.14 15.07 -12.38
CA TRP A 375 -0.43 15.99 -11.27
C TRP A 375 0.82 16.75 -10.78
N VAL A 376 2.01 16.20 -11.01
CA VAL A 376 3.32 16.78 -10.68
C VAL A 376 3.56 18.11 -11.41
N LEU A 377 3.13 18.25 -12.67
CA LEU A 377 3.34 19.47 -13.47
C LEU A 377 2.36 20.62 -13.16
N GLY A 378 1.37 20.37 -12.29
CA GLY A 378 0.39 21.39 -11.86
C GLY A 378 -0.86 21.47 -12.72
N GLU A 379 -0.94 20.65 -13.77
CA GLU A 379 -2.15 20.46 -14.58
C GLU A 379 -3.04 19.42 -13.89
N GLY A 380 -3.55 19.78 -12.71
CA GLY A 380 -4.63 19.03 -12.04
C GLY A 380 -6.00 19.26 -12.68
N ALA A 381 -6.09 20.09 -13.72
CA ALA A 381 -7.25 20.12 -14.59
C ALA A 381 -7.08 18.99 -15.60
N GLN A 382 -8.00 18.04 -15.58
CA GLN A 382 -8.22 17.09 -16.67
C GLN A 382 -7.91 17.79 -17.99
N PHE A 383 -6.95 17.27 -18.77
CA PHE A 383 -6.66 17.85 -20.08
C PHE A 383 -8.00 17.98 -20.81
N ASP A 384 -8.32 19.21 -21.23
CA ASP A 384 -9.52 19.41 -22.05
C ASP A 384 -9.34 18.60 -23.34
N ALA A 385 -10.46 18.18 -23.95
CA ALA A 385 -10.46 17.43 -25.20
C ALA A 385 -9.58 18.10 -26.27
N GLN A 386 -9.51 19.43 -26.24
CA GLN A 386 -8.65 20.22 -27.11
C GLN A 386 -7.15 20.03 -26.84
N GLN A 387 -6.72 20.01 -25.56
CA GLN A 387 -5.31 19.82 -25.20
C GLN A 387 -4.85 18.40 -25.51
N LEU A 388 -5.71 17.40 -25.26
CA LEU A 388 -5.46 16.02 -25.66
C LEU A 388 -5.30 15.90 -27.18
N ARG A 389 -6.12 16.63 -27.95
CA ARG A 389 -6.01 16.66 -29.41
C ARG A 389 -4.65 17.21 -29.85
N VAL A 390 -4.22 18.35 -29.28
CA VAL A 390 -2.91 18.96 -29.57
C VAL A 390 -1.76 18.01 -29.24
N LEU A 391 -1.79 17.39 -28.05
CA LEU A 391 -0.81 16.39 -27.62
C LEU A 391 -0.70 15.24 -28.63
N MET A 392 -1.84 14.70 -29.04
CA MET A 392 -1.89 13.60 -29.99
C MET A 392 -1.30 14.01 -31.35
N VAL A 393 -1.58 15.23 -31.85
CA VAL A 393 -0.96 15.74 -33.10
C VAL A 393 0.57 15.80 -32.99
N GLU A 394 1.08 16.31 -31.86
CA GLU A 394 2.51 16.44 -31.63
C GLU A 394 3.20 15.08 -31.51
N LEU A 395 2.57 14.13 -30.80
CA LEU A 395 3.01 12.74 -30.69
C LEU A 395 3.08 12.05 -32.06
N GLU A 396 2.04 12.20 -32.88
CA GLU A 396 1.99 11.64 -34.24
C GLU A 396 3.07 12.27 -35.14
N LYS A 397 3.34 13.57 -34.99
CA LYS A 397 4.42 14.26 -35.72
C LYS A 397 5.80 13.73 -35.35
N LEU A 398 6.09 13.53 -34.06
CA LEU A 398 7.35 12.94 -33.59
C LEU A 398 7.52 11.51 -34.13
N TYR A 399 6.48 10.70 -34.02
CA TYR A 399 6.47 9.32 -34.50
C TYR A 399 6.74 9.22 -36.00
N PHE A 400 5.99 9.95 -36.84
CA PHE A 400 6.14 9.85 -38.29
C PHE A 400 7.41 10.51 -38.83
N ARG A 401 8.01 11.44 -38.09
CA ARG A 401 9.35 11.96 -38.42
C ARG A 401 10.38 10.83 -38.33
N ASP A 402 10.47 10.19 -37.18
CA ASP A 402 11.45 9.12 -36.96
C ASP A 402 11.13 7.91 -37.86
N TYR A 403 9.85 7.59 -38.08
CA TYR A 403 9.40 6.59 -39.06
C TYR A 403 9.97 6.88 -40.46
N ALA A 404 9.81 8.11 -40.94
CA ALA A 404 10.29 8.52 -42.25
C ALA A 404 11.81 8.43 -42.35
N ASP A 405 12.52 8.75 -41.26
CA ASP A 405 13.99 8.71 -41.23
C ASP A 405 14.51 7.27 -41.28
N TYR A 406 13.93 6.33 -40.51
CA TYR A 406 14.31 4.92 -40.57
C TYR A 406 14.08 4.30 -41.96
N TRP A 407 12.94 4.59 -42.59
CA TRP A 407 12.64 4.08 -43.93
C TRP A 407 13.49 4.73 -45.02
N ALA A 408 13.77 6.03 -44.92
CA ALA A 408 14.63 6.72 -45.87
C ALA A 408 16.09 6.22 -45.79
N GLU A 409 16.58 5.97 -44.57
CA GLU A 409 17.91 5.39 -44.35
C GLU A 409 17.97 3.95 -44.87
N ALA A 410 16.94 3.13 -44.61
CA ALA A 410 16.87 1.75 -45.10
C ALA A 410 16.96 1.69 -46.63
N ILE A 411 16.15 2.51 -47.33
CA ILE A 411 16.16 2.58 -48.80
C ILE A 411 17.46 3.20 -49.32
N GLY A 412 17.97 4.25 -48.66
CA GLY A 412 19.20 4.94 -49.04
C GLY A 412 20.46 4.08 -48.94
N ARG A 413 20.42 3.02 -48.13
CA ARG A 413 21.50 2.02 -48.02
C ARG A 413 21.44 0.93 -49.09
N VAL A 414 20.29 0.73 -49.74
CA VAL A 414 20.15 -0.32 -50.74
C VAL A 414 20.97 0.02 -51.97
N SER A 415 21.92 -0.85 -52.30
CA SER A 415 22.73 -0.74 -53.51
C SER A 415 22.81 -2.06 -54.24
N LEU A 416 23.20 -2.02 -55.51
CA LEU A 416 23.52 -3.23 -56.24
C LEU A 416 24.81 -3.85 -55.69
N GLN A 417 24.86 -5.18 -55.51
CA GLN A 417 26.09 -5.87 -55.12
C GLN A 417 27.16 -5.63 -56.20
N PRO A 418 28.43 -5.33 -55.85
CA PRO A 418 29.50 -5.21 -56.83
C PRO A 418 29.68 -6.51 -57.64
N PHE A 419 29.98 -6.38 -58.92
CA PHE A 419 30.22 -7.49 -59.84
C PHE A 419 31.50 -7.28 -60.65
N GLU A 420 32.17 -8.36 -61.01
CA GLU A 420 33.39 -8.34 -61.81
C GLU A 420 33.16 -8.99 -63.17
N GLY A 421 33.32 -8.20 -64.23
CA GLY A 421 33.22 -8.67 -65.61
C GLY A 421 31.80 -8.80 -66.17
N PRO A 422 31.68 -8.88 -67.50
CA PRO A 422 30.39 -8.81 -68.21
C PRO A 422 29.50 -10.04 -67.99
N GLY A 423 30.09 -11.22 -67.77
CA GLY A 423 29.33 -12.44 -67.47
C GLY A 423 28.58 -12.34 -66.13
N ALA A 424 29.26 -11.89 -65.07
CA ALA A 424 28.64 -11.69 -63.76
C ALA A 424 27.57 -10.58 -63.81
N ALA A 425 27.86 -9.48 -64.52
CA ALA A 425 26.90 -8.39 -64.75
C ALA A 425 25.59 -8.90 -65.39
N ALA A 426 25.70 -9.75 -66.42
CA ALA A 426 24.54 -10.30 -67.11
C ALA A 426 23.68 -11.21 -66.21
N VAL A 427 24.31 -12.03 -65.37
CA VAL A 427 23.59 -12.88 -64.40
C VAL A 427 22.85 -12.03 -63.38
N GLN A 428 23.48 -10.99 -62.85
CA GLN A 428 22.87 -10.11 -61.86
C GLN A 428 21.70 -9.30 -62.45
N MET A 429 21.87 -8.72 -63.65
CA MET A 429 20.81 -7.98 -64.34
C MET A 429 19.60 -8.87 -64.69
N ALA A 430 19.85 -10.14 -65.06
CA ALA A 430 18.79 -11.12 -65.28
C ALA A 430 18.02 -11.44 -63.99
N GLY A 431 18.72 -11.51 -62.86
CA GLY A 431 18.10 -11.69 -61.54
C GLY A 431 17.24 -10.49 -61.11
N LEU A 432 17.64 -9.26 -61.44
CA LEU A 432 16.86 -8.05 -61.18
C LEU A 432 15.55 -7.98 -61.98
N THR A 433 15.50 -8.59 -63.16
CA THR A 433 14.33 -8.58 -64.07
C THR A 433 13.55 -9.89 -64.09
N ALA A 434 13.91 -10.84 -63.23
CA ALA A 434 13.22 -12.12 -63.10
C ALA A 434 11.76 -11.95 -62.66
N ALA A 435 10.95 -13.00 -62.83
CA ALA A 435 9.53 -13.01 -62.43
C ALA A 435 9.31 -12.63 -60.95
N HIS A 436 10.30 -12.91 -60.08
CA HIS A 436 10.32 -12.48 -58.67
C HIS A 436 11.41 -11.42 -58.49
N SER A 437 11.24 -10.28 -59.15
CA SER A 437 12.22 -9.19 -59.12
C SER A 437 12.41 -8.64 -57.70
N PRO A 438 13.65 -8.59 -57.18
CA PRO A 438 13.92 -7.99 -55.87
C PRO A 438 13.63 -6.49 -55.83
N LEU A 439 13.67 -5.80 -56.98
CA LEU A 439 13.33 -4.37 -57.08
C LEU A 439 11.83 -4.14 -56.91
N LEU A 440 11.00 -4.97 -57.55
CA LEU A 440 9.55 -4.88 -57.40
C LEU A 440 9.12 -5.23 -55.98
N GLN A 441 9.68 -6.28 -55.39
CA GLN A 441 9.39 -6.64 -53.99
C GLN A 441 9.76 -5.53 -53.02
N LEU A 442 10.90 -4.86 -53.21
CA LEU A 442 11.29 -3.72 -52.38
C LEU A 442 10.30 -2.56 -52.51
N LEU A 443 9.89 -2.22 -53.74
CA LEU A 443 8.90 -1.16 -53.95
C LEU A 443 7.55 -1.48 -53.31
N ILE A 444 7.13 -2.75 -53.36
CA ILE A 444 5.90 -3.23 -52.71
C ILE A 444 6.01 -3.07 -51.19
N GLU A 445 7.09 -3.54 -50.57
CA GLU A 445 7.29 -3.44 -49.12
C GLU A 445 7.40 -1.98 -48.64
N VAL A 446 8.06 -1.12 -49.41
CA VAL A 446 8.11 0.32 -49.14
C VAL A 446 6.71 0.91 -49.22
N ARG A 447 5.95 0.62 -50.27
CA ARG A 447 4.56 1.10 -50.42
C ARG A 447 3.68 0.62 -49.27
N ASP A 448 3.71 -0.67 -48.96
CA ASP A 448 2.88 -1.27 -47.92
C ASP A 448 3.15 -0.68 -46.53
N ASN A 449 4.38 -0.24 -46.28
CA ASN A 449 4.77 0.38 -45.01
C ASN A 449 4.75 1.92 -45.02
N THR A 450 4.66 2.60 -46.15
CA THR A 450 4.70 4.08 -46.17
C THR A 450 3.45 4.73 -46.78
N LEU A 451 2.56 3.94 -47.37
CA LEU A 451 1.28 4.39 -47.89
C LEU A 451 0.15 4.04 -46.91
N PHE A 452 -0.29 5.04 -46.13
CA PHE A 452 -1.40 4.92 -45.19
C PHE A 452 -2.71 5.42 -45.84
N PRO A 453 -3.75 4.60 -46.03
CA PRO A 453 -5.00 5.09 -46.59
C PRO A 453 -5.56 6.20 -45.70
N VAL A 454 -5.69 7.42 -46.24
CA VAL A 454 -6.35 8.53 -45.55
C VAL A 454 -7.85 8.38 -45.76
N LEU A 455 -8.66 8.59 -44.71
CA LEU A 455 -10.13 8.47 -44.77
C LEU A 455 -10.75 9.27 -45.94
N ALA A 456 -10.20 10.44 -46.27
CA ALA A 456 -10.61 11.23 -47.43
C ALA A 456 -10.40 10.48 -48.76
N ASP A 457 -9.25 9.85 -48.95
CA ASP A 457 -8.93 9.09 -50.16
C ASP A 457 -9.78 7.81 -50.25
N SER A 458 -10.15 7.21 -49.11
CA SER A 458 -11.08 6.08 -49.08
C SER A 458 -12.53 6.45 -49.42
N LEU A 459 -12.97 7.67 -49.04
CA LEU A 459 -14.27 8.22 -49.39
C LEU A 459 -14.34 8.61 -50.87
N ASP A 460 -13.27 9.19 -51.42
CA ASP A 460 -13.19 9.53 -52.84
C ASP A 460 -13.05 8.28 -53.72
N ALA A 461 -12.32 7.25 -53.27
CA ALA A 461 -12.30 5.94 -53.91
C ALA A 461 -13.68 5.26 -53.88
N MET A 462 -14.41 5.30 -52.75
CA MET A 462 -15.78 4.79 -52.65
C MET A 462 -16.76 5.56 -53.55
N LYS A 463 -16.62 6.89 -53.67
CA LYS A 463 -17.41 7.72 -54.60
C LYS A 463 -17.07 7.42 -56.06
N ALA A 464 -15.80 7.18 -56.39
CA ALA A 464 -15.37 6.82 -57.73
C ALA A 464 -15.89 5.44 -58.15
N GLU A 465 -15.90 4.47 -57.23
CA GLU A 465 -16.45 3.14 -57.45
C GLU A 465 -17.99 3.16 -57.59
N ALA A 466 -18.67 4.01 -56.79
CA ALA A 466 -20.10 4.26 -56.90
C ALA A 466 -20.50 4.93 -58.23
N ASN A 467 -19.62 5.75 -58.82
CA ASN A 467 -19.85 6.39 -60.12
C ASN A 467 -19.56 5.49 -61.32
N LYS A 468 -18.73 4.43 -61.18
CA LYS A 468 -18.52 3.41 -62.21
C LYS A 468 -19.67 2.41 -62.31
N ALA A 469 -20.40 2.19 -61.21
CA ALA A 469 -21.63 1.40 -61.19
C ALA A 469 -22.81 2.24 -61.70
N GLY A 470 -23.00 2.28 -63.02
CA GLY A 470 -24.03 3.09 -63.68
C GLY A 470 -25.42 3.02 -63.03
N SER A 471 -25.96 4.21 -62.72
CA SER A 471 -27.36 4.60 -62.64
C SER A 471 -28.39 3.51 -62.28
N ARG A 472 -28.38 3.04 -61.03
CA ARG A 472 -29.59 2.53 -60.37
C ARG A 472 -29.70 3.11 -58.95
N PRO A 473 -30.86 3.67 -58.56
CA PRO A 473 -31.04 4.18 -57.21
C PRO A 473 -31.19 2.99 -56.26
N SER A 474 -30.10 2.60 -55.63
CA SER A 474 -30.09 1.73 -54.44
C SER A 474 -29.99 2.61 -53.19
N PRO A 475 -30.34 2.10 -51.99
CA PRO A 475 -30.52 2.88 -50.74
C PRO A 475 -29.22 3.49 -50.15
N VAL A 476 -28.20 3.67 -50.98
CA VAL A 476 -26.89 4.27 -50.65
C VAL A 476 -27.01 5.78 -50.40
N THR A 477 -28.06 6.44 -50.91
CA THR A 477 -28.29 7.88 -50.68
C THR A 477 -28.71 8.19 -49.23
N GLN A 478 -29.20 7.21 -48.45
CA GLN A 478 -29.45 7.37 -47.01
C GLN A 478 -28.24 7.02 -46.14
N VAL A 479 -27.28 6.24 -46.65
CA VAL A 479 -26.00 5.98 -45.97
C VAL A 479 -25.07 7.19 -46.04
N ALA A 480 -25.16 8.00 -47.11
CA ALA A 480 -24.48 9.29 -47.19
C ALA A 480 -24.95 10.28 -46.11
N ALA A 481 -26.25 10.29 -45.78
CA ALA A 481 -26.81 11.16 -44.72
C ALA A 481 -26.58 10.63 -43.30
N ILE A 482 -26.25 9.34 -43.15
CA ILE A 482 -25.79 8.75 -41.87
C ILE A 482 -24.28 8.95 -41.70
N GLY A 483 -23.52 9.06 -42.80
CA GLY A 483 -22.10 9.44 -42.81
C GLY A 483 -21.83 10.76 -42.07
N ASP A 484 -22.63 11.80 -42.34
CA ASP A 484 -22.54 13.12 -41.67
C ASP A 484 -22.86 13.06 -40.16
N LYS A 485 -23.55 12.02 -39.69
CA LYS A 485 -23.84 11.82 -38.25
C LYS A 485 -22.84 10.91 -37.55
N VAL A 486 -22.19 10.01 -38.29
CA VAL A 486 -21.03 9.24 -37.81
C VAL A 486 -19.77 10.13 -37.74
N GLU A 487 -19.72 11.22 -38.53
CA GLU A 487 -18.69 12.26 -38.43
C GLU A 487 -18.58 12.91 -37.05
N GLN A 488 -19.64 12.90 -36.22
CA GLN A 488 -19.60 13.52 -34.88
C GLN A 488 -19.22 12.55 -33.75
N THR A 489 -19.35 11.24 -33.95
CA THR A 489 -19.06 10.23 -32.90
C THR A 489 -17.72 9.52 -33.07
N VAL A 490 -17.03 9.68 -34.21
CA VAL A 490 -15.70 9.10 -34.48
C VAL A 490 -14.62 10.19 -34.62
N THR A 491 -14.81 11.34 -33.98
CA THR A 491 -13.86 12.46 -33.94
C THR A 491 -12.61 12.18 -33.08
N VAL A 492 -11.92 11.06 -33.34
CA VAL A 492 -10.56 10.75 -32.84
C VAL A 492 -9.53 10.90 -33.98
N SER A 493 -9.93 11.43 -35.14
CA SER A 493 -9.02 11.77 -36.21
C SER A 493 -8.19 13.01 -35.85
N LEU A 494 -6.96 12.75 -35.38
CA LEU A 494 -5.86 13.70 -35.43
C LEU A 494 -5.71 14.26 -36.85
N PRO A 495 -5.15 15.47 -37.04
CA PRO A 495 -4.85 15.98 -38.37
C PRO A 495 -3.89 15.01 -39.05
N GLY A 496 -4.32 14.36 -40.14
CA GLY A 496 -3.48 13.46 -40.96
C GLY A 496 -2.31 14.15 -41.68
N THR A 497 -1.85 15.30 -41.21
CA THR A 497 -0.74 16.09 -41.76
C THR A 497 0.57 15.34 -41.65
N ALA A 498 0.81 14.62 -40.55
CA ALA A 498 2.04 13.84 -40.34
C ALA A 498 2.12 12.65 -41.31
N LYS A 499 1.04 11.86 -41.44
CA LYS A 499 0.92 10.78 -42.43
C LYS A 499 1.10 11.27 -43.86
N LYS A 500 0.44 12.38 -44.23
CA LYS A 500 0.61 12.99 -45.55
C LYS A 500 2.06 13.43 -45.79
N SER A 501 2.76 13.91 -44.76
CA SER A 501 4.17 14.29 -44.89
C SER A 501 5.09 13.08 -45.12
N LEU A 502 4.81 11.95 -44.44
CA LEU A 502 5.47 10.67 -44.71
C LEU A 502 5.23 10.22 -46.15
N GLN A 503 3.97 10.15 -46.58
CA GLN A 503 3.60 9.73 -47.93
C GLN A 503 4.28 10.57 -49.00
N ARG A 504 4.24 11.91 -48.86
CA ARG A 504 4.91 12.83 -49.80
C ARG A 504 6.41 12.56 -49.95
N ARG A 505 7.09 12.08 -48.90
CA ARG A 505 8.52 11.74 -48.95
C ARG A 505 8.79 10.51 -49.82
N PHE A 506 7.86 9.56 -49.86
CA PHE A 506 7.98 8.30 -50.61
C PHE A 506 7.13 8.24 -51.88
N ASP A 507 6.35 9.30 -52.17
CA ASP A 507 5.48 9.43 -53.35
C ASP A 507 6.21 9.13 -54.69
N PRO A 508 7.47 9.57 -54.92
CA PRO A 508 8.20 9.19 -56.13
C PRO A 508 8.34 7.67 -56.30
N LEU A 509 8.51 6.92 -55.20
CA LEU A 509 8.61 5.46 -55.24
C LEU A 509 7.24 4.80 -55.37
N HIS A 510 6.19 5.39 -54.77
CA HIS A 510 4.83 4.88 -54.87
C HIS A 510 4.30 4.92 -56.30
N ARG A 511 4.65 5.96 -57.06
CA ARG A 511 4.24 6.14 -58.46
C ARG A 511 4.85 5.12 -59.42
N LEU A 512 5.91 4.42 -59.03
CA LEU A 512 6.49 3.35 -59.84
C LEU A 512 5.62 2.09 -59.87
N LEU A 513 4.65 1.97 -58.95
CA LEU A 513 3.68 0.87 -58.89
C LEU A 513 2.25 1.35 -59.18
N ASP A 514 1.49 0.54 -59.90
CA ASP A 514 0.07 0.77 -60.19
C ASP A 514 -0.84 0.34 -59.01
N GLY A 515 -2.16 0.47 -59.15
CA GLY A 515 -3.13 0.13 -58.10
C GLY A 515 -3.02 -1.31 -57.58
N ASP A 516 -2.62 -2.26 -58.43
CA ASP A 516 -2.55 -3.70 -58.15
C ASP A 516 -1.13 -4.16 -57.80
N ASN A 517 -0.25 -3.23 -57.41
CA ASN A 517 1.17 -3.47 -57.13
C ASN A 517 1.99 -3.96 -58.35
N GLY A 518 1.46 -3.76 -59.56
CA GLY A 518 2.17 -3.99 -60.82
C GLY A 518 3.10 -2.84 -61.18
N PRO A 519 4.12 -3.06 -62.05
CA PRO A 519 4.99 -1.99 -62.51
C PRO A 519 4.26 -1.03 -63.45
N THR A 520 4.37 0.28 -63.21
CA THR A 520 3.85 1.30 -64.13
C THR A 520 4.65 1.35 -65.43
N PRO A 521 4.17 2.07 -66.48
CA PRO A 521 4.93 2.22 -67.72
C PRO A 521 6.36 2.75 -67.53
N GLU A 522 6.57 3.64 -66.55
CA GLU A 522 7.90 4.15 -66.18
C GLU A 522 8.80 3.03 -65.64
N MET A 523 8.30 2.23 -64.71
CA MET A 523 9.04 1.08 -64.16
C MET A 523 9.27 -0.02 -65.22
N ILE A 524 8.29 -0.27 -66.09
CA ILE A 524 8.43 -1.20 -67.22
C ILE A 524 9.54 -0.73 -68.18
N ALA A 525 9.61 0.57 -68.47
CA ALA A 525 10.67 1.12 -69.31
C ALA A 525 12.06 0.94 -68.67
N ALA A 526 12.18 1.15 -67.36
CA ALA A 526 13.41 0.89 -66.62
C ALA A 526 13.80 -0.60 -66.63
N LEU A 527 12.85 -1.51 -66.36
CA LEU A 527 13.08 -2.96 -66.41
C LEU A 527 13.49 -3.44 -67.81
N ASN A 528 12.88 -2.89 -68.87
CA ASN A 528 13.26 -3.18 -70.24
C ASN A 528 14.69 -2.70 -70.54
N ALA A 529 15.07 -1.51 -70.07
CA ALA A 529 16.43 -1.01 -70.24
C ALA A 529 17.48 -1.87 -69.48
N ILE A 530 17.13 -2.39 -68.30
CA ILE A 530 17.96 -3.38 -67.58
C ILE A 530 18.10 -4.67 -68.40
N ASN A 531 17.01 -5.13 -69.02
CA ASN A 531 17.02 -6.33 -69.87
C ASN A 531 17.85 -6.13 -71.16
N GLU A 532 17.80 -4.95 -71.79
CA GLU A 532 18.68 -4.62 -72.92
C GLU A 532 20.16 -4.66 -72.52
N LEU A 533 20.49 -4.08 -71.36
CA LEU A 533 21.85 -4.10 -70.84
C LEU A 533 22.31 -5.52 -70.48
N GLN A 534 21.41 -6.34 -69.93
CA GLN A 534 21.64 -7.76 -69.67
C GLN A 534 22.05 -8.50 -70.95
N MET A 535 21.32 -8.30 -72.05
CA MET A 535 21.64 -8.94 -73.33
C MET A 535 22.99 -8.49 -73.88
N GLN A 536 23.30 -7.19 -73.78
CA GLN A 536 24.59 -6.63 -74.23
C GLN A 536 25.77 -7.19 -73.42
N MET A 537 25.64 -7.26 -72.09
CA MET A 537 26.66 -7.85 -71.21
C MET A 537 26.82 -9.37 -71.44
N ALA A 538 25.71 -10.08 -71.68
CA ALA A 538 25.75 -11.52 -71.99
C ALA A 538 26.44 -11.80 -73.35
N ALA A 539 26.22 -10.94 -74.34
CA ALA A 539 26.91 -11.03 -75.63
C ALA A 539 28.42 -10.79 -75.48
N LEU A 540 28.80 -9.76 -74.70
CA LEU A 540 30.20 -9.44 -74.42
C LEU A 540 30.91 -10.57 -73.66
N GLY A 541 30.26 -11.14 -72.64
CA GLY A 541 30.81 -12.25 -71.85
C GLY A 541 30.93 -13.58 -72.60
N ARG A 542 30.18 -13.77 -73.69
CA ARG A 542 30.27 -14.95 -74.57
C ARG A 542 31.17 -14.73 -75.79
N SER A 543 31.72 -13.53 -75.98
CA SER A 543 32.62 -13.22 -77.09
C SER A 543 33.92 -14.01 -76.95
N GLY A 544 34.43 -14.55 -78.07
CA GLY A 544 35.74 -15.17 -78.12
C GLY A 544 36.91 -14.18 -77.94
N GLN A 545 36.64 -12.87 -78.05
CA GLN A 545 37.59 -11.77 -77.81
C GLN A 545 36.89 -10.65 -77.02
N PRO A 546 36.75 -10.77 -75.69
CA PRO A 546 35.95 -9.85 -74.87
C PRO A 546 36.54 -8.44 -74.81
N ASP A 547 37.88 -8.30 -74.76
CA ASP A 547 38.54 -6.99 -74.67
C ASP A 547 38.36 -6.15 -75.95
N LEU A 548 38.44 -6.81 -77.12
CA LEU A 548 38.20 -6.15 -78.41
C LEU A 548 36.74 -5.72 -78.55
N ALA A 549 35.80 -6.59 -78.19
CA ALA A 549 34.36 -6.28 -78.23
C ALA A 549 34.00 -5.15 -77.24
N ALA A 550 34.63 -5.10 -76.07
CA ALA A 550 34.45 -4.00 -75.12
C ALA A 550 35.01 -2.68 -75.67
N TYR A 551 36.17 -2.72 -76.33
CA TYR A 551 36.76 -1.55 -76.99
C TYR A 551 35.89 -1.01 -78.12
N GLU A 552 35.35 -1.88 -78.99
CA GLU A 552 34.44 -1.48 -80.06
C GLU A 552 33.15 -0.85 -79.51
N MET A 553 32.56 -1.44 -78.48
CA MET A 553 31.38 -0.91 -77.80
C MET A 553 31.63 0.47 -77.18
N ALA A 554 32.79 0.66 -76.55
CA ALA A 554 33.17 1.96 -76.01
C ALA A 554 33.38 3.01 -77.11
N LYS A 555 34.01 2.62 -78.24
CA LYS A 555 34.23 3.48 -79.40
C LYS A 555 32.91 3.92 -80.04
N GLU A 556 31.97 2.99 -80.22
CA GLU A 556 30.62 3.27 -80.74
C GLU A 556 29.87 4.26 -79.84
N ARG A 557 29.92 4.05 -78.51
CA ARG A 557 29.33 4.98 -77.55
C ARG A 557 29.92 6.38 -77.64
N MET A 558 31.25 6.51 -77.74
CA MET A 558 31.92 7.81 -77.89
C MET A 558 31.58 8.52 -79.21
N SER A 559 31.15 7.77 -80.24
CA SER A 559 30.70 8.32 -81.51
C SER A 559 29.25 8.86 -81.51
N GLY A 560 28.55 8.76 -80.37
CA GLY A 560 27.20 9.30 -80.19
C GLY A 560 26.06 8.32 -80.50
N GLN A 561 26.35 7.04 -80.74
CA GLN A 561 25.32 6.01 -80.81
C GLN A 561 24.71 5.74 -79.43
N ARG A 562 23.38 5.56 -79.38
CA ARG A 562 22.68 5.16 -78.16
C ARG A 562 22.97 3.69 -77.87
N ASP A 563 23.59 3.44 -76.73
CA ASP A 563 23.85 2.10 -76.19
C ASP A 563 22.90 1.77 -75.02
N ALA A 564 22.83 0.49 -74.62
CA ALA A 564 21.92 0.06 -73.55
C ALA A 564 22.25 0.73 -72.21
N LEU A 565 23.51 1.08 -71.96
CA LEU A 565 23.93 1.87 -70.80
C LEU A 565 23.34 3.29 -70.82
N SER A 566 23.33 3.96 -71.96
CA SER A 566 22.71 5.28 -72.10
C SER A 566 21.19 5.20 -72.02
N ASN A 567 20.57 4.15 -72.56
CA ASN A 567 19.13 3.89 -72.41
C ASN A 567 18.76 3.70 -70.94
N LEU A 568 19.50 2.87 -70.19
CA LEU A 568 19.28 2.66 -68.77
C LEU A 568 19.45 3.95 -67.97
N ARG A 569 20.50 4.73 -68.26
CA ARG A 569 20.70 6.04 -67.61
C ARG A 569 19.52 6.98 -67.87
N ASN A 570 19.06 7.06 -69.12
CA ASN A 570 17.93 7.92 -69.47
C ASN A 570 16.64 7.47 -68.80
N ALA A 571 16.39 6.16 -68.72
CA ALA A 571 15.23 5.59 -68.02
C ALA A 571 15.31 5.75 -66.49
N ALA A 572 16.50 5.92 -65.92
CA ALA A 572 16.68 6.18 -64.49
C ALA A 572 16.60 7.67 -64.12
N THR A 573 16.77 8.58 -65.08
CA THR A 573 16.76 10.04 -64.87
C THR A 573 15.49 10.75 -65.34
N GLY A 574 14.72 10.10 -66.21
CA GLY A 574 13.40 10.55 -66.65
C GLY A 574 12.34 10.06 -65.68
#